data_AF-A0A0Q9N7I1-F1
#
_entry.id   AF-A0A0Q9N7I1-F1
#
_cell.length_a   1.000
_cell.length_b   1.000
_cell.length_c   1.000
_cell.angle_alpha   90.00
_cell.angle_beta   90.00
_cell.angle_gamma   90.00
#
_symmetry.space_group_name_H-M   'P 1'
#
loop_
_entity.id
_entity.type
_entity.pdbx_description
1 polymer ?
#
loop_
_entity_poly.entity_id
_entity_poly.type
_entity_poly.pdbx_seq_one_letter_code
_entity_poly.pdbx_strand_id
1 'polypeptide(L)'
;MPVLPEVAKTETKEGLEAFAAYWFEQLNYAYQTGDIAGIQAVTSPACQFCSNITGSLTTNYQGGRWLAGGKIVIPSSATTFERGSDGAYQVIVQVQQSTINYYDPSGSEFRAPTEASDGGNVLLVGFQDAAWRVTGLHPLR
;
A
#
# COMPACT_ATOMS: atom_id res chain seq x y z
N MET A 1 13.95 4.07 2.03
CA MET A 1 13.04 2.92 1.82
C MET A 1 12.75 2.27 3.17
N PRO A 2 11.50 1.90 3.46
CA PRO A 2 11.13 1.19 4.70
C PRO A 2 11.84 -0.16 4.84
N VAL A 3 12.10 -0.57 6.08
CA VAL A 3 12.83 -1.80 6.42
C VAL A 3 11.85 -2.82 6.98
N LEU A 4 11.88 -4.06 6.47
CA LEU A 4 10.99 -5.12 6.94
C LEU A 4 11.35 -5.50 8.39
N PRO A 5 10.43 -5.37 9.36
CA PRO A 5 10.68 -5.76 10.75
C PRO A 5 10.94 -7.27 10.89
N GLU A 6 11.75 -7.70 11.87
CA GLU A 6 12.01 -9.13 12.10
C GLU A 6 10.75 -9.92 12.45
N VAL A 7 9.87 -9.35 13.29
CA VAL A 7 8.57 -9.97 13.61
C VAL A 7 7.69 -10.14 12.37
N ALA A 8 7.82 -9.23 11.38
CA ALA A 8 7.10 -9.31 10.11
C ALA A 8 7.63 -10.41 9.18
N LYS A 9 8.54 -11.28 9.63
CA LYS A 9 9.00 -12.47 8.89
C LYS A 9 8.37 -13.77 9.40
N THR A 10 7.66 -13.74 10.52
CA THR A 10 7.06 -14.93 11.12
C THR A 10 5.59 -15.05 10.76
N GLU A 11 5.12 -16.28 10.56
CA GLU A 11 3.70 -16.58 10.33
C GLU A 11 2.92 -16.57 11.65
N THR A 12 2.83 -15.40 12.26
CA THR A 12 2.10 -15.14 13.51
C THR A 12 1.18 -13.94 13.32
N LYS A 13 0.25 -13.74 14.27
CA LYS A 13 -0.64 -12.57 14.26
C LYS A 13 0.15 -11.26 14.27
N GLU A 14 1.13 -11.17 15.17
CA GLU A 14 1.99 -10.00 15.31
C GLU A 14 2.83 -9.79 14.05
N GLY A 15 3.26 -10.88 13.39
CA GLY A 15 3.98 -10.81 12.13
C GLY A 15 3.11 -10.31 10.98
N LEU A 16 1.86 -10.75 10.90
CA LEU A 16 0.89 -10.24 9.93
C LEU A 16 0.59 -8.75 10.13
N GLU A 17 0.34 -8.33 11.38
CA GLU A 17 0.07 -6.93 11.72
C GLU A 17 1.27 -6.03 11.37
N ALA A 18 2.48 -6.46 11.74
CA ALA A 18 3.70 -5.73 11.42
C ALA A 18 3.98 -5.70 9.90
N PHE A 19 3.71 -6.78 9.18
CA PHE A 19 3.84 -6.81 7.72
C PHE A 19 2.84 -5.88 7.04
N ALA A 20 1.58 -5.87 7.48
CA ALA A 20 0.56 -4.96 6.94
C ALA A 20 0.96 -3.50 7.13
N ALA A 21 1.47 -3.13 8.31
CA ALA A 21 2.00 -1.79 8.56
C ALA A 21 3.17 -1.45 7.62
N TYR A 22 4.15 -2.36 7.51
CA TYR A 22 5.28 -2.21 6.59
C TYR A 22 4.85 -2.04 5.12
N TRP A 23 3.81 -2.76 4.67
CA TRP A 23 3.28 -2.61 3.31
C TRP A 23 2.76 -1.19 3.06
N PHE A 24 2.04 -0.59 4.01
CA PHE A 24 1.60 0.81 3.88
C PHE A 24 2.75 1.82 4.00
N GLU A 25 3.82 1.52 4.73
CA GLU A 25 5.04 2.33 4.69
C GLU A 25 5.69 2.29 3.30
N GLN A 26 5.77 1.12 2.67
CA GLN A 26 6.26 0.97 1.29
C GLN A 26 5.39 1.73 0.30
N LEU A 27 4.06 1.69 0.48
CA LEU A 27 3.14 2.44 -0.37
C LEU A 27 3.34 3.96 -0.19
N ASN A 28 3.48 4.43 1.05
CA ASN A 28 3.83 5.83 1.34
C ASN A 28 5.14 6.25 0.69
N TYR A 29 6.18 5.40 0.75
CA TYR A 29 7.46 5.67 0.11
C TYR A 29 7.31 5.80 -1.42
N ALA A 30 6.52 4.93 -2.03
CA ALA A 30 6.21 4.99 -3.46
C ALA A 30 5.45 6.27 -3.83
N TYR A 31 4.47 6.70 -3.03
CA TYR A 31 3.78 7.98 -3.24
C TYR A 31 4.73 9.19 -3.15
N GLN A 32 5.69 9.16 -2.21
CA GLN A 32 6.62 10.27 -1.97
C GLN A 32 7.75 10.38 -2.99
N THR A 33 8.16 9.25 -3.58
CA THR A 33 9.40 9.19 -4.38
C THR A 33 9.20 8.73 -5.81
N GLY A 34 8.06 8.09 -6.11
CA GLY A 34 7.82 7.41 -7.38
C GLY A 34 8.53 6.06 -7.49
N ASP A 35 9.36 5.67 -6.52
CA ASP A 35 10.00 4.36 -6.49
C ASP A 35 9.04 3.29 -5.99
N ILE A 36 8.58 2.44 -6.92
CA ILE A 36 7.63 1.37 -6.65
C ILE A 36 8.30 0.01 -6.40
N ALA A 37 9.63 -0.11 -6.50
CA ALA A 37 10.30 -1.41 -6.46
C ALA A 37 10.06 -2.13 -5.13
N GLY A 38 10.11 -1.39 -4.01
CA GLY A 38 9.87 -1.93 -2.66
C GLY A 38 8.46 -2.49 -2.47
N ILE A 39 7.44 -1.70 -2.84
CA ILE A 39 6.03 -2.13 -2.71
C ILE A 39 5.71 -3.30 -3.65
N GLN A 40 6.28 -3.31 -4.86
CA GLN A 40 6.10 -4.41 -5.82
C GLN A 40 6.73 -5.72 -5.32
N ALA A 41 7.89 -5.67 -4.67
CA ALA A 41 8.57 -6.87 -4.17
C ALA A 41 7.73 -7.67 -3.14
N VAL A 42 6.83 -6.99 -2.41
CA VAL A 42 5.99 -7.57 -1.36
C VAL A 42 4.51 -7.64 -1.72
N THR A 43 4.18 -7.43 -3.00
CA THR A 43 2.82 -7.48 -3.51
C THR A 43 2.71 -8.52 -4.63
N SER A 44 1.75 -9.43 -4.51
CA SER A 44 1.44 -10.37 -5.57
C SER A 44 0.86 -9.65 -6.79
N PRO A 45 1.26 -10.02 -8.03
CA PRO A 45 0.61 -9.55 -9.25
C PRO A 45 -0.89 -9.85 -9.32
N ALA A 46 -1.38 -10.80 -8.50
CA ALA A 46 -2.81 -11.07 -8.38
C ALA A 46 -3.60 -9.89 -7.77
N CYS A 47 -2.95 -9.00 -6.99
CA CYS A 47 -3.59 -7.81 -6.47
C CYS A 47 -3.77 -6.76 -7.58
N GLN A 48 -4.90 -6.83 -8.30
CA GLN A 48 -5.21 -5.90 -9.39
C GLN A 48 -5.31 -4.45 -8.90
N PHE A 49 -5.93 -4.22 -7.74
CA PHE A 49 -6.03 -2.88 -7.16
C PHE A 49 -4.65 -2.29 -6.83
N CYS A 50 -3.75 -3.08 -6.24
CA CYS A 50 -2.37 -2.67 -5.96
C CYS A 50 -1.58 -2.38 -7.24
N SER A 51 -1.78 -3.20 -8.28
CA SER A 51 -1.16 -3.02 -9.59
C SER A 51 -1.60 -1.71 -10.25
N ASN A 52 -2.89 -1.36 -10.14
CA ASN A 52 -3.41 -0.09 -10.64
C ASN A 52 -2.81 1.11 -9.91
N ILE A 53 -2.62 1.03 -8.58
CA ILE A 53 -1.97 2.09 -7.81
C ILE A 53 -0.53 2.30 -8.27
N THR A 54 0.27 1.23 -8.34
CA THR A 54 1.68 1.32 -8.73
C THR A 54 1.87 1.72 -10.21
N GLY A 55 0.99 1.29 -11.10
CA GLY A 55 0.96 1.76 -12.50
C GLY A 55 0.60 3.25 -12.63
N SER A 56 -0.36 3.72 -11.83
CA SER A 56 -0.70 5.15 -11.73
C SER A 56 0.48 5.97 -11.21
N LEU A 57 1.17 5.50 -10.16
CA LEU A 57 2.38 6.16 -9.65
C LEU A 57 3.47 6.23 -10.71
N THR A 58 3.76 5.12 -11.38
CA THR A 58 4.73 5.09 -12.50
C THR A 58 4.41 6.18 -13.52
N THR A 59 3.15 6.26 -13.95
CA THR A 59 2.69 7.23 -14.94
C THR A 59 2.81 8.67 -14.46
N ASN A 60 2.43 8.94 -13.20
CA ASN A 60 2.45 10.28 -12.64
C ASN A 60 3.86 10.82 -12.38
N TYR A 61 4.86 9.94 -12.23
CA TYR A 61 6.27 10.32 -12.08
C TYR A 61 7.06 10.37 -13.40
N GLN A 62 6.43 10.07 -14.55
CA GLN A 62 7.10 10.15 -15.85
C GLN A 62 7.56 11.58 -16.18
N GLY A 63 8.70 11.68 -16.87
CA GLY A 63 9.16 12.95 -17.44
C GLY A 63 9.54 14.01 -16.39
N GLY A 64 9.96 13.58 -15.19
CA GLY A 64 10.37 14.49 -14.10
C GLY A 64 9.20 15.13 -13.34
N ARG A 65 7.96 14.65 -13.56
CA ARG A 65 6.80 15.01 -12.75
C ARG A 65 6.93 14.49 -11.33
N TRP A 66 6.22 15.11 -10.40
CA TRP A 66 6.25 14.76 -8.99
C TRP A 66 4.91 15.04 -8.31
N LEU A 67 4.73 14.45 -7.13
CA LEU A 67 3.51 14.56 -6.33
C LEU A 67 3.82 15.28 -5.02
N ALA A 68 2.86 16.07 -4.52
CA ALA A 68 2.89 16.58 -3.16
C ALA A 68 1.67 16.09 -2.37
N GLY A 69 1.85 15.88 -1.06
CA GLY A 69 0.81 15.33 -0.20
C GLY A 69 0.67 13.82 -0.35
N GLY A 70 -0.56 13.29 -0.36
CA GLY A 70 -0.83 11.87 -0.55
C GLY A 70 -0.40 10.95 0.59
N LYS A 71 -0.07 11.51 1.76
CA LYS A 71 0.38 10.73 2.91
C LYS A 71 -0.77 9.84 3.37
N ILE A 72 -0.46 8.55 3.49
CA ILE A 72 -1.35 7.54 4.04
C ILE A 72 -1.06 7.38 5.53
N VAL A 73 -2.12 7.36 6.32
CA VAL A 73 -2.11 6.99 7.75
C VAL A 73 -3.09 5.83 7.93
N ILE A 74 -2.75 4.91 8.84
CA ILE A 74 -3.60 3.79 9.25
C ILE A 74 -4.01 4.02 10.71
N PRO A 75 -5.12 4.73 10.98
CA PRO A 75 -5.52 5.06 12.36
C PRO A 75 -5.95 3.83 13.16
N SER A 76 -6.46 2.81 12.46
CA SER A 76 -6.90 1.55 13.06
C SER A 76 -6.66 0.39 12.11
N SER A 77 -6.32 -0.75 12.70
CA SER A 77 -6.18 -2.03 12.00
C SER A 77 -6.60 -3.17 12.92
N ALA A 78 -7.22 -4.21 12.36
CA ALA A 78 -7.64 -5.38 13.10
C ALA A 78 -7.54 -6.65 12.25
N THR A 79 -7.20 -7.77 12.89
CA THR A 79 -7.24 -9.09 12.28
C THR A 79 -7.67 -10.15 13.31
N THR A 80 -8.44 -11.14 12.85
CA THR A 80 -8.75 -12.35 13.61
C THR A 80 -7.63 -13.39 13.50
N PHE A 81 -6.67 -13.19 12.57
CA PHE A 81 -5.63 -14.14 12.23
C PHE A 81 -6.17 -15.53 11.81
N GLU A 82 -7.36 -15.56 11.23
CA GLU A 82 -7.92 -16.76 10.64
C GLU A 82 -7.50 -16.86 9.18
N ARG A 83 -6.98 -18.03 8.79
CA ARG A 83 -6.62 -18.29 7.40
C ARG A 83 -7.87 -18.64 6.61
N GLY A 84 -8.13 -17.87 5.56
CA GLY A 84 -9.20 -18.13 4.59
C GLY A 84 -8.97 -19.40 3.78
N SER A 85 -10.02 -19.88 3.09
CA SER A 85 -9.94 -21.04 2.19
C SER A 85 -9.06 -20.80 0.96
N ASP A 86 -8.82 -19.54 0.61
CA ASP A 86 -7.87 -19.09 -0.41
C ASP A 86 -6.41 -19.05 0.10
N GLY A 87 -6.18 -19.41 1.37
CA GLY A 87 -4.89 -19.41 2.02
C GLY A 87 -4.42 -18.04 2.52
N ALA A 88 -5.22 -16.98 2.33
CA ALA A 88 -4.89 -15.63 2.76
C ALA A 88 -5.46 -15.31 4.15
N TYR A 89 -4.79 -14.41 4.85
CA TYR A 89 -5.29 -13.77 6.06
C TYR A 89 -5.89 -12.42 5.73
N GLN A 90 -6.88 -11.98 6.51
CA GLN A 90 -7.51 -10.68 6.36
C GLN A 90 -7.02 -9.70 7.42
N VAL A 91 -6.69 -8.49 7.00
CA VAL A 91 -6.44 -7.35 7.90
C VAL A 91 -7.39 -6.24 7.49
N ILE A 92 -8.32 -5.89 8.38
CA ILE A 92 -9.21 -4.75 8.20
C ILE A 92 -8.43 -3.51 8.61
N VAL A 93 -8.37 -2.51 7.74
CA VAL A 93 -7.61 -1.28 7.95
C VAL A 93 -8.46 -0.06 7.60
N GLN A 94 -8.42 0.96 8.46
CA GLN A 94 -8.85 2.30 8.06
C GLN A 94 -7.69 2.98 7.35
N VAL A 95 -7.93 3.49 6.15
CA VAL A 95 -6.93 4.19 5.35
C VAL A 95 -7.36 5.64 5.20
N GLN A 96 -6.56 6.53 5.79
CA GLN A 96 -6.69 7.98 5.60
C GLN A 96 -5.59 8.44 4.66
N GLN A 97 -5.96 9.02 3.52
CA GLN A 97 -5.01 9.59 2.57
C GLN A 97 -5.25 11.10 2.47
N SER A 98 -4.20 11.90 2.66
CA SER A 98 -4.27 13.34 2.42
C SER A 98 -4.34 13.66 0.92
N THR A 99 -4.81 14.86 0.58
CA THR A 99 -4.88 15.36 -0.80
C THR A 99 -3.57 15.13 -1.56
N ILE A 100 -3.67 14.72 -2.82
CA ILE A 100 -2.54 14.56 -3.74
C ILE A 100 -2.58 15.68 -4.76
N ASN A 101 -1.51 16.48 -4.82
CA ASN A 101 -1.29 17.46 -5.88
C ASN A 101 -0.24 16.93 -6.87
N TYR A 102 -0.37 17.32 -8.14
CA TYR A 102 0.40 16.75 -9.26
C TYR A 102 1.11 17.84 -10.04
N TYR A 103 2.44 17.83 -10.05
CA TYR A 103 3.25 18.88 -10.64
C TYR A 103 4.11 18.38 -11.79
N ASP A 104 4.26 19.23 -12.80
CA ASP A 104 5.24 19.03 -13.87
C ASP A 104 6.63 19.53 -13.45
N PRO A 105 7.68 19.33 -14.27
CA PRO A 105 9.02 19.82 -13.96
C PRO A 105 9.15 21.34 -13.82
N SER A 106 8.19 22.13 -14.34
CA SER A 106 8.14 23.58 -14.15
C SER A 106 7.56 23.99 -12.80
N GLY A 107 6.96 23.05 -12.06
CA GLY A 107 6.24 23.29 -10.82
C GLY A 107 4.78 23.70 -11.02
N SER A 108 4.26 23.61 -12.24
CA SER A 108 2.85 23.87 -12.54
C SER A 108 2.01 22.62 -12.32
N GLU A 109 0.76 22.78 -11.86
CA GLU A 109 -0.17 21.66 -11.76
C GLU A 109 -0.55 21.17 -13.16
N PHE A 110 -0.34 19.88 -13.45
CA PHE A 110 -0.65 19.31 -14.77
C PHE A 110 -1.99 18.56 -14.83
N ARG A 111 -2.62 18.34 -13.68
CA ARG A 111 -3.97 17.76 -13.55
C ARG A 111 -4.60 18.15 -12.23
N ALA A 112 -5.92 17.97 -12.14
CA ALA A 112 -6.67 18.22 -10.91
C ALA A 112 -6.15 17.38 -9.73
N PRO A 113 -6.11 17.95 -8.50
CA PRO A 113 -5.78 17.21 -7.29
C PRO A 113 -6.71 16.01 -7.06
N THR A 114 -6.19 14.98 -6.39
CA THR A 114 -7.04 13.93 -5.81
C THR A 114 -7.38 14.36 -4.39
N GLU A 115 -8.68 14.46 -4.10
CA GLU A 115 -9.17 14.85 -2.77
C GLU A 115 -8.73 13.86 -1.69
N ALA A 116 -8.66 14.33 -0.45
CA ALA A 116 -8.41 13.47 0.69
C ALA A 116 -9.52 12.42 0.82
N SER A 117 -9.15 11.22 1.28
CA SER A 117 -10.08 10.12 1.48
C SER A 117 -9.91 9.51 2.86
N ASP A 118 -11.00 9.03 3.44
CA ASP A 118 -11.02 8.21 4.65
C ASP A 118 -11.96 7.03 4.41
N GLY A 119 -11.43 5.81 4.48
CA GLY A 119 -12.22 4.62 4.17
C GLY A 119 -11.67 3.34 4.79
N GLY A 120 -12.58 2.44 5.13
CA GLY A 120 -12.24 1.08 5.54
C GLY A 120 -11.86 0.22 4.33
N ASN A 121 -10.88 -0.66 4.50
CA ASN A 121 -10.43 -1.60 3.48
C ASN A 121 -10.13 -2.97 4.11
N VAL A 122 -10.21 -4.02 3.31
CA VAL A 122 -9.69 -5.34 3.62
C VAL A 122 -8.41 -5.56 2.83
N LEU A 123 -7.31 -5.76 3.54
CA LEU A 123 -6.04 -6.22 2.99
C LEU A 123 -5.99 -7.75 3.10
N LEU A 124 -5.78 -8.42 1.97
CA LEU A 124 -5.55 -9.86 1.91
C LEU A 124 -4.05 -10.13 1.84
N VAL A 125 -3.56 -11.00 2.72
CA VAL A 125 -2.13 -11.30 2.83
C VAL A 125 -1.91 -12.81 2.86
N GLY A 126 -1.16 -13.33 1.90
CA GLY A 126 -0.72 -14.73 1.89
C GLY A 126 0.67 -14.88 2.50
N PHE A 127 0.95 -16.05 3.09
CA PHE A 127 2.30 -16.43 3.53
C PHE A 127 2.74 -17.68 2.77
N GLN A 128 3.83 -17.56 2.01
CA GLN A 128 4.38 -18.64 1.18
C GLN A 128 5.91 -18.50 1.16
N ASP A 129 6.63 -19.61 1.15
CA ASP A 129 8.11 -19.63 1.12
C ASP A 129 8.76 -18.78 2.22
N ALA A 130 8.20 -18.84 3.43
CA ALA A 130 8.63 -18.05 4.59
C ALA A 130 8.55 -16.51 4.40
N ALA A 131 7.66 -16.03 3.51
CA ALA A 131 7.46 -14.62 3.26
C ALA A 131 5.98 -14.26 3.11
N TRP A 132 5.59 -13.11 3.64
CA TRP A 132 4.29 -12.50 3.41
C TRP A 132 4.24 -11.80 2.05
N ARG A 133 3.08 -11.83 1.41
CA ARG A 133 2.76 -11.01 0.23
C ARG A 133 1.32 -10.53 0.28
N VAL A 134 1.09 -9.27 -0.03
CA VAL A 134 -0.27 -8.77 -0.24
C VAL A 134 -0.84 -9.37 -1.52
N THR A 135 -1.98 -10.03 -1.42
CA THR A 135 -2.67 -10.68 -2.54
C THR A 135 -3.90 -9.92 -3.00
N GLY A 136 -4.42 -9.01 -2.18
CA GLY A 136 -5.60 -8.21 -2.48
C GLY A 136 -5.72 -6.99 -1.58
N LEU A 137 -6.39 -5.96 -2.09
CA LEU A 137 -6.81 -4.78 -1.33
C LEU A 137 -8.19 -4.38 -1.85
N HIS A 138 -9.17 -4.34 -0.96
CA HIS A 138 -10.57 -4.11 -1.32
C HIS A 138 -11.20 -3.06 -0.40
N PRO A 139 -11.73 -1.95 -0.95
CA PRO A 139 -12.53 -1.02 -0.17
C PRO A 139 -13.76 -1.69 0.42
N LEU A 140 -14.03 -1.43 1.70
CA LEU A 140 -15.29 -1.76 2.34
C LEU A 140 -16.34 -0.75 1.85
N ARG A 141 -17.46 -1.25 1.31
CA ARG A 141 -18.62 -0.43 0.94
C ARG A 141 -19.68 -0.51 2.03
#